data_AF-A0A8J4TS63-F1
#
_entry.id   AF-A0A8J4TS63-F1
#
_cell.length_a   1.000
_cell.length_b   1.000
_cell.length_c   1.000
_cell.angle_alpha   90.00
_cell.angle_beta   90.00
_cell.angle_gamma   90.00
#
_symmetry.space_group_name_H-M   'P 1'
#
loop_
_entity.id
_entity.type
_entity.pdbx_description
1 polymer ?
#
loop_
_entity_poly.entity_id
_entity_poly.type
_entity_poly.pdbx_seq_one_letter_code
_entity_poly.pdbx_strand_id
1 'polypeptide(L)'
;MSAVMISKKVTRKWEKLPGKNTFCCDGRVMMARQKGVFYLTLFLIIGTCSLFFAFECPYLAVHLSAAIPVFAVVLFLFVMAMLLRTSFSDPGVLPRALPEEANFIEMEIEAANGSVPAGQRPPPRIKNVQINNQIVKLKYCYTCKIFRPPRASHCSICDNCVDRFDHHCPWVGNCVGKRNYRYFYLFTLSLSLLTIYIFTFDIVHVVL
;
A
#
# COMPACT_ATOMS: atom_id res chain seq x y z
N MET A 1 49.74 -18.03 13.29
CA MET A 1 48.33 -18.44 13.16
C MET A 1 47.47 -17.19 13.13
N SER A 2 47.10 -16.68 11.94
CA SER A 2 46.23 -15.50 11.84
C SER A 2 44.77 -15.95 11.81
N ALA A 3 44.02 -15.56 12.83
CA ALA A 3 42.58 -15.75 12.88
C ALA A 3 41.90 -14.81 11.88
N VAL A 4 41.36 -15.38 10.80
CA VAL A 4 40.47 -14.65 9.88
C VAL A 4 39.16 -14.42 10.62
N MET A 5 38.92 -13.18 11.07
CA MET A 5 37.61 -12.78 11.57
C MET A 5 36.63 -12.69 10.39
N ILE A 6 35.83 -13.73 10.20
CA ILE A 6 34.69 -13.69 9.27
C ILE A 6 33.63 -12.77 9.91
N SER A 7 33.65 -11.50 9.54
CA SER A 7 32.56 -10.57 9.88
C SER A 7 31.28 -11.06 9.19
N LYS A 8 30.35 -11.62 9.96
CA LYS A 8 29.02 -12.00 9.46
C LYS A 8 28.32 -10.72 9.00
N LYS A 9 28.21 -10.54 7.68
CA LYS A 9 27.44 -9.43 7.09
C LYS A 9 25.99 -9.51 7.58
N VAL A 10 25.60 -8.61 8.48
CA VAL A 10 24.22 -8.52 8.97
C VAL A 10 23.34 -8.09 7.81
N THR A 11 22.46 -8.99 7.38
CA THR A 11 21.51 -8.74 6.29
C THR A 11 20.24 -8.14 6.86
N ARG A 12 19.81 -7.00 6.31
CA ARG A 12 18.63 -6.27 6.81
C ARG A 12 17.37 -6.98 6.34
N LYS A 13 16.30 -6.93 7.16
CA LYS A 13 15.05 -7.67 6.89
C LYS A 13 14.41 -7.31 5.53
N TRP A 14 14.48 -6.03 5.14
CA TRP A 14 13.91 -5.55 3.88
C TRP A 14 14.69 -6.01 2.64
N GLU A 15 15.99 -6.30 2.77
CA GLU A 15 16.82 -6.85 1.68
C GLU A 15 16.42 -8.30 1.34
N LYS A 16 15.86 -9.01 2.32
CA LYS A 16 15.38 -10.38 2.17
C LYS A 16 13.88 -10.46 1.89
N LEU A 17 13.15 -9.34 1.93
CA LEU A 17 11.71 -9.39 1.71
C LEU A 17 11.47 -9.80 0.25
N PRO A 18 10.82 -10.94 0.00
CA PRO A 18 10.56 -11.38 -1.35
C PRO A 18 9.45 -10.51 -1.99
N GLY A 19 9.45 -10.41 -3.31
CA GLY A 19 8.45 -9.67 -4.08
C GLY A 19 9.07 -8.59 -4.97
N LYS A 20 8.21 -7.71 -5.50
CA LYS A 20 8.60 -6.66 -6.47
C LYS A 20 8.55 -5.25 -5.88
N ASN A 21 8.37 -5.14 -4.56
CA ASN A 21 8.44 -3.86 -3.88
C ASN A 21 9.85 -3.27 -3.96
N THR A 22 9.91 -1.95 -4.01
CA THR A 22 11.18 -1.20 -3.97
C THR A 22 11.31 -0.54 -2.61
N PHE A 23 12.52 -0.55 -2.07
CA PHE A 23 12.84 0.00 -0.77
C PHE A 23 13.84 1.14 -0.89
N CYS A 24 13.68 2.20 -0.10
CA CYS A 24 14.72 3.22 0.08
C CYS A 24 14.74 3.70 1.54
N CYS A 25 15.69 4.60 1.86
CA CYS A 25 15.91 5.13 3.21
C CYS A 25 16.03 4.01 4.26
N ASP A 26 16.91 3.03 4.00
CA ASP A 26 17.14 1.89 4.90
C ASP A 26 15.91 1.03 5.19
N GLY A 27 14.98 0.95 4.23
CA GLY A 27 13.75 0.18 4.32
C GLY A 27 12.59 0.92 4.99
N ARG A 28 12.76 2.21 5.32
CA ARG A 28 11.68 3.06 5.87
C ARG A 28 10.62 3.40 4.82
N VAL A 29 11.01 3.42 3.55
CA VAL A 29 10.10 3.65 2.43
C VAL A 29 9.96 2.35 1.65
N MET A 30 8.72 1.92 1.49
CA MET A 30 8.33 0.76 0.71
C MET A 30 7.28 1.19 -0.31
N MET A 31 7.54 0.94 -1.59
CA MET A 31 6.61 1.25 -2.68
C MET A 31 6.49 0.09 -3.66
N ALA A 32 5.47 0.13 -4.52
CA ALA A 32 5.42 -0.75 -5.68
C ALA A 32 6.53 -0.43 -6.69
N ARG A 33 6.77 -1.36 -7.62
CA ARG A 33 7.71 -1.14 -8.74
C ARG A 33 7.22 -0.05 -9.70
N GLN A 34 5.92 0.01 -9.93
CA GLN A 34 5.29 0.97 -10.83
C GLN A 34 5.01 2.28 -10.06
N LYS A 35 5.86 3.30 -10.28
CA LYS A 35 5.79 4.59 -9.59
C LYS A 35 5.35 5.75 -10.48
N GLY A 36 5.19 5.53 -11.79
CA GLY A 36 4.94 6.60 -12.77
C GLY A 36 3.69 7.42 -12.45
N VAL A 37 2.56 6.76 -12.19
CA VAL A 37 1.28 7.42 -11.89
C VAL A 37 1.33 8.16 -10.54
N PHE A 38 2.11 7.69 -9.57
CA PHE A 38 2.33 8.40 -8.32
C PHE A 38 3.03 9.76 -8.52
N TYR A 39 4.03 9.84 -9.40
CA TYR A 39 4.64 11.13 -9.72
C TYR A 39 3.67 12.09 -10.41
N LEU A 40 2.75 11.56 -11.22
CA LEU A 40 1.67 12.36 -11.77
C LEU A 40 0.74 12.88 -10.66
N THR A 41 0.37 12.06 -9.67
CA THR A 41 -0.40 12.54 -8.50
C THR A 41 0.31 13.67 -7.76
N LEU A 42 1.61 13.53 -7.49
CA LEU A 42 2.40 14.59 -6.86
C LEU A 42 2.40 15.86 -7.69
N PHE A 43 2.65 15.74 -9.00
CA PHE A 43 2.64 16.87 -9.92
C PHE A 43 1.28 17.59 -9.93
N LEU A 44 0.17 16.84 -10.01
CA LEU A 44 -1.17 17.43 -10.02
C LEU A 44 -1.46 18.17 -8.72
N ILE A 45 -1.23 17.57 -7.56
CA ILE A 45 -1.53 18.19 -6.27
C ILE A 45 -0.63 19.40 -6.01
N ILE A 46 0.69 19.24 -6.19
CA ILE A 46 1.65 20.33 -5.93
C ILE A 46 1.46 21.45 -6.94
N GLY A 47 1.27 21.12 -8.22
CA GLY A 47 1.09 22.09 -9.28
C GLY A 47 -0.16 22.94 -9.08
N THR A 48 -1.32 22.30 -8.88
CA THR A 48 -2.58 23.05 -8.68
C THR A 48 -2.55 23.89 -7.41
N CYS A 49 -2.02 23.36 -6.30
CA CYS A 49 -1.89 24.13 -5.07
C CYS A 49 -0.90 25.30 -5.23
N SER A 50 0.21 25.11 -5.95
CA SER A 50 1.17 26.19 -6.20
C SER A 50 0.56 27.32 -7.02
N LEU A 51 -0.26 27.00 -8.03
CA LEU A 51 -1.00 28.01 -8.80
C LEU A 51 -1.98 28.78 -7.90
N PHE A 52 -2.76 28.08 -7.08
CA PHE A 52 -3.66 28.71 -6.11
C PHE A 52 -2.92 29.64 -5.13
N PHE A 53 -1.78 29.20 -4.58
CA PHE A 53 -0.98 30.03 -3.67
C PHE A 53 -0.32 31.23 -4.37
N ALA A 54 0.06 31.10 -5.64
CA ALA A 54 0.74 32.16 -6.37
C ALA A 54 -0.21 33.24 -6.89
N PHE A 55 -1.40 32.86 -7.37
CA PHE A 55 -2.31 33.77 -8.08
C PHE A 55 -3.53 34.18 -7.25
N GLU A 56 -4.14 33.23 -6.51
CA GLU A 56 -5.40 33.47 -5.80
C GLU A 56 -5.16 34.01 -4.38
N CYS A 57 -4.24 33.37 -3.65
CA CYS A 57 -3.98 33.69 -2.25
C CYS A 57 -3.55 35.15 -1.98
N PRO A 58 -2.74 35.83 -2.82
CA PRO A 58 -2.41 37.24 -2.60
C PRO A 58 -3.64 38.14 -2.58
N TYR A 59 -4.56 37.94 -3.53
CA TYR A 59 -5.83 38.68 -3.59
C TYR A 59 -6.68 38.38 -2.35
N LEU A 60 -6.91 37.10 -2.07
CA LEU A 60 -7.76 36.66 -0.95
C LEU A 60 -7.22 37.12 0.41
N ALA A 61 -5.89 37.17 0.58
CA ALA A 61 -5.27 37.62 1.83
C ALA A 61 -5.49 39.11 2.09
N VAL A 62 -5.46 39.95 1.05
CA VAL A 62 -5.62 41.41 1.15
C VAL A 62 -7.10 41.80 1.23
N HIS A 63 -7.96 41.16 0.42
CA HIS A 63 -9.35 41.58 0.25
C HIS A 63 -10.34 40.86 1.17
N LEU A 64 -10.02 39.65 1.66
CA LEU A 64 -10.92 38.90 2.56
C LEU A 64 -10.27 38.62 3.92
N SER A 65 -9.21 37.80 3.95
CA SER A 65 -8.55 37.42 5.20
C SER A 65 -7.27 36.64 4.94
N ALA A 66 -6.20 36.98 5.66
CA ALA A 66 -4.96 36.19 5.72
C ALA A 66 -5.16 34.77 6.31
N ALA A 67 -6.29 34.49 6.97
CA ALA A 67 -6.58 33.14 7.46
C ALA A 67 -6.81 32.13 6.32
N ILE A 68 -7.30 32.59 5.16
CA ILE A 68 -7.61 31.73 4.01
C ILE A 68 -6.36 30.98 3.50
N PRO A 69 -5.24 31.66 3.16
CA PRO A 69 -4.03 30.95 2.76
C PRO A 69 -3.44 30.10 3.90
N VAL A 70 -3.57 30.52 5.16
CA VAL A 70 -3.08 29.73 6.31
C VAL A 70 -3.80 28.39 6.41
N PHE A 71 -5.14 28.38 6.32
CA PHE A 71 -5.91 27.13 6.31
C PHE A 71 -5.59 26.25 5.11
N ALA A 72 -5.43 26.85 3.92
CA ALA A 72 -5.03 26.12 2.72
C ALA A 72 -3.67 25.44 2.88
N VAL A 73 -2.67 26.11 3.47
CA VAL A 73 -1.35 25.52 3.75
C VAL A 73 -1.45 24.35 4.72
N VAL A 74 -2.20 24.51 5.82
CA VAL A 74 -2.38 23.42 6.80
C VAL A 74 -3.04 22.21 6.16
N LEU A 75 -4.10 22.43 5.37
CA LEU A 75 -4.81 21.36 4.68
C LEU A 75 -3.93 20.67 3.62
N PHE A 76 -3.18 21.44 2.83
CA PHE A 76 -2.21 20.91 1.87
C PHE A 76 -1.15 20.03 2.54
N LEU A 77 -0.54 20.51 3.63
CA LEU A 77 0.46 19.73 4.37
C LEU A 77 -0.13 18.44 4.94
N PHE A 78 -1.37 18.48 5.43
CA PHE A 78 -2.06 17.29 5.91
C PHE A 78 -2.33 16.28 4.78
N VAL A 79 -2.82 16.75 3.63
CA VAL A 79 -3.04 15.91 2.42
C VAL A 79 -1.73 15.24 2.00
N MET A 80 -0.65 16.01 1.90
CA MET A 80 0.66 15.49 1.52
C MET A 80 1.18 14.47 2.53
N ALA A 81 1.03 14.72 3.83
CA ALA A 81 1.40 13.77 4.86
C ALA A 81 0.62 12.45 4.74
N MET A 82 -0.69 12.49 4.50
CA MET A 82 -1.52 11.28 4.36
C MET A 82 -1.20 10.52 3.06
N LEU A 83 -0.96 11.22 1.95
CA LEU A 83 -0.50 10.62 0.69
C LEU A 83 0.81 9.86 0.92
N LEU A 84 1.84 10.53 1.43
CA LEU A 84 3.17 9.94 1.62
C LEU A 84 3.12 8.77 2.62
N ARG A 85 2.32 8.86 3.68
CA ARG A 85 2.11 7.76 4.63
C ARG A 85 1.42 6.57 3.98
N THR A 86 0.50 6.78 3.06
CA THR A 86 -0.13 5.70 2.30
C THR A 86 0.85 5.06 1.33
N SER A 87 1.57 5.90 0.58
CA SER A 87 2.49 5.51 -0.49
C SER A 87 3.71 4.76 0.02
N PHE A 88 4.33 5.22 1.12
CA PHE A 88 5.66 4.76 1.55
C PHE A 88 5.63 3.70 2.65
N SER A 89 4.45 3.32 3.15
CA SER A 89 4.33 2.34 4.21
C SER A 89 4.10 0.92 3.69
N ASP A 90 4.42 -0.05 4.53
CA ASP A 90 4.00 -1.44 4.32
C ASP A 90 2.46 -1.53 4.41
N PRO A 91 1.76 -1.99 3.35
CA PRO A 91 0.31 -2.13 3.35
C PRO A 91 -0.21 -3.25 4.26
N GLY A 92 0.69 -4.11 4.77
CA GLY A 92 0.36 -5.33 5.50
C GLY A 92 0.80 -6.58 4.74
N VAL A 93 2.00 -6.55 4.14
CA VAL A 93 2.56 -7.73 3.47
C VAL A 93 2.69 -8.89 4.45
N LEU A 94 2.16 -10.04 4.05
CA LEU A 94 2.26 -11.29 4.78
C LEU A 94 3.58 -11.99 4.41
N PRO A 95 4.31 -12.56 5.38
CA PRO A 95 5.51 -13.33 5.11
C PRO A 95 5.16 -14.55 4.25
N ARG A 96 6.07 -14.90 3.32
CA ARG A 96 5.98 -16.16 2.58
C ARG A 96 6.34 -17.31 3.52
N ALA A 97 5.83 -18.50 3.24
CA ALA A 97 6.21 -19.70 3.99
C ALA A 97 7.70 -19.99 3.82
N LEU A 98 8.34 -20.44 4.89
CA LEU A 98 9.69 -20.99 4.84
C LEU A 98 9.69 -22.26 3.96
N PRO A 99 10.84 -22.67 3.37
CA PRO A 99 10.89 -23.86 2.53
C PRO A 99 10.35 -25.12 3.23
N GLU A 100 10.68 -25.30 4.51
CA GLU A 100 10.18 -26.40 5.32
C GLU A 100 8.66 -26.30 5.51
N GLU A 101 8.14 -25.14 5.91
CA GLU A 101 6.70 -24.90 6.06
C GLU A 101 5.94 -25.13 4.75
N ALA A 102 6.50 -24.68 3.61
CA ALA A 102 5.92 -24.88 2.29
C ALA A 102 5.85 -26.38 1.93
N ASN A 103 6.92 -27.14 2.22
CA ASN A 103 6.95 -28.59 2.00
C ASN A 103 5.91 -29.31 2.88
N PHE A 104 5.82 -28.95 4.16
CA PHE A 104 4.80 -29.51 5.06
C PHE A 104 3.38 -29.22 4.57
N ILE A 105 3.11 -27.98 4.13
CA ILE A 105 1.81 -27.60 3.57
C ILE A 105 1.52 -28.39 2.29
N GLU A 106 2.52 -28.59 1.42
CA GLU A 106 2.35 -29.38 0.20
C GLU A 106 2.06 -30.85 0.49
N MET A 107 2.75 -31.46 1.46
CA MET A 107 2.45 -32.82 1.93
C MET A 107 1.04 -32.93 2.53
N GLU A 108 0.58 -31.96 3.33
CA GLU A 108 -0.78 -31.95 3.90
C GLU A 108 -1.84 -31.89 2.79
N ILE A 109 -1.59 -31.11 1.73
CA ILE A 109 -2.47 -30.97 0.58
C ILE A 109 -2.52 -32.27 -0.24
N GLU A 110 -1.39 -32.92 -0.47
CA GLU A 110 -1.32 -34.19 -1.20
C GLU A 110 -2.03 -35.31 -0.45
N ALA A 111 -1.81 -35.40 0.87
CA ALA A 111 -2.50 -36.36 1.73
C ALA A 111 -4.02 -36.15 1.72
N ALA A 112 -4.49 -34.90 1.69
CA ALA A 112 -5.92 -34.59 1.65
C ALA A 112 -6.58 -34.87 0.29
N ASN A 113 -5.84 -34.70 -0.82
CA ASN A 113 -6.38 -34.86 -2.17
C ASN A 113 -6.35 -36.32 -2.68
N GLY A 114 -5.51 -37.18 -2.09
CA GLY A 114 -5.28 -38.54 -2.57
C GLY A 114 -4.60 -38.58 -3.95
N SER A 115 -4.56 -39.75 -4.58
CA SER A 115 -4.00 -39.92 -5.92
C SER A 115 -4.94 -39.37 -6.99
N VAL A 116 -4.61 -38.21 -7.58
CA VAL A 116 -5.34 -37.65 -8.72
C VAL A 116 -4.95 -38.43 -9.99
N PRO A 117 -5.91 -39.04 -10.72
CA PRO A 117 -5.63 -39.74 -11.97
C PRO A 117 -4.99 -38.84 -13.03
N ALA A 118 -4.08 -39.40 -13.84
CA ALA A 118 -3.44 -38.68 -14.93
C ALA A 118 -4.47 -38.12 -15.93
N GLY A 119 -4.39 -36.83 -16.23
CA GLY A 119 -5.32 -36.13 -17.13
C GLY A 119 -6.49 -35.40 -16.44
N GLN A 120 -6.67 -35.56 -15.13
CA GLN A 120 -7.64 -34.77 -14.36
C GLN A 120 -7.00 -33.54 -13.71
N ARG A 121 -7.76 -32.43 -13.63
CA ARG A 121 -7.32 -31.22 -12.95
C ARG A 121 -7.32 -31.46 -11.43
N PRO A 122 -6.22 -31.18 -10.72
CA PRO A 122 -6.19 -31.34 -9.27
C PRO A 122 -7.23 -30.42 -8.60
N PRO A 123 -7.82 -30.86 -7.48
CA PRO A 123 -8.84 -30.09 -6.79
C PRO A 123 -8.28 -28.76 -6.27
N PRO A 124 -9.14 -27.73 -6.09
CA PRO A 124 -8.71 -26.45 -5.53
C PRO A 124 -8.12 -26.63 -4.13
N ARG A 125 -6.90 -26.11 -3.92
CA ARG A 125 -6.22 -26.13 -2.61
C ARG A 125 -6.92 -25.19 -1.63
N ILE A 126 -7.83 -25.75 -0.83
CA ILE A 126 -8.62 -25.05 0.19
C ILE A 126 -8.41 -25.67 1.57
N LYS A 127 -8.38 -24.82 2.61
CA LYS A 127 -8.32 -25.26 4.00
C LYS A 127 -9.52 -24.69 4.75
N ASN A 128 -10.31 -25.56 5.37
CA ASN A 128 -11.45 -25.15 6.20
C ASN A 128 -10.95 -24.89 7.62
N VAL A 129 -11.24 -23.70 8.15
CA VAL A 129 -10.89 -23.33 9.53
C VAL A 129 -12.15 -22.86 10.24
N GLN A 130 -12.38 -23.33 11.46
CA GLN A 130 -13.50 -22.84 12.28
C GLN A 130 -13.08 -21.57 13.04
N ILE A 131 -13.84 -20.49 12.85
CA ILE A 131 -13.68 -19.22 13.54
C ILE A 131 -15.06 -18.84 14.09
N ASN A 132 -15.20 -18.69 15.41
CA ASN A 132 -16.48 -18.38 16.06
C ASN A 132 -17.64 -19.29 15.60
N ASN A 133 -17.40 -20.62 15.58
CA ASN A 133 -18.35 -21.64 15.12
C ASN A 133 -18.78 -21.52 13.63
N GLN A 134 -18.12 -20.68 12.84
CA GLN A 134 -18.32 -20.58 11.40
C GLN A 134 -17.14 -21.18 10.64
N ILE A 135 -17.43 -22.00 9.63
CA ILE A 135 -16.40 -22.58 8.76
C ILE A 135 -15.99 -21.55 7.71
N VAL A 136 -14.74 -21.10 7.76
CA VAL A 136 -14.14 -20.19 6.80
C VAL A 136 -13.21 -20.94 5.87
N LYS A 137 -13.43 -20.81 4.56
CA LYS A 137 -12.61 -21.41 3.51
C LYS A 137 -11.39 -20.53 3.21
N LEU A 138 -10.19 -21.00 3.55
CA LEU A 138 -8.93 -20.34 3.22
C LEU A 138 -8.44 -20.81 1.84
N LYS A 139 -7.97 -19.87 1.02
CA LYS A 139 -7.45 -20.14 -0.33
C LYS A 139 -5.93 -20.17 -0.31
N TYR A 140 -5.32 -21.20 -0.88
CA TYR A 140 -3.87 -21.26 -1.05
C TYR A 140 -3.35 -20.19 -2.02
N CYS A 141 -2.14 -19.69 -1.77
CA CYS A 141 -1.38 -18.84 -2.68
C CYS A 141 -0.15 -19.62 -3.17
N TYR A 142 -0.08 -19.88 -4.47
CA TYR A 142 1.02 -20.64 -5.07
C TYR A 142 2.37 -19.91 -5.04
N THR A 143 2.34 -18.57 -5.07
CA THR A 143 3.56 -17.75 -5.07
C THR A 143 4.15 -17.57 -3.68
N CYS A 144 3.30 -17.29 -2.68
CA CYS A 144 3.73 -17.07 -1.30
C CYS A 144 3.75 -18.37 -0.47
N LYS A 145 3.24 -19.47 -1.02
CA LYS A 145 3.18 -20.81 -0.40
C LYS A 145 2.46 -20.84 0.95
N ILE A 146 1.42 -20.01 1.10
CA ILE A 146 0.62 -19.91 2.32
C ILE A 146 -0.88 -20.11 2.03
N PHE A 147 -1.61 -20.63 3.00
CA PHE A 147 -3.06 -20.44 3.05
C PHE A 147 -3.35 -19.00 3.48
N ARG A 148 -3.98 -18.23 2.60
CA ARG A 148 -4.24 -16.81 2.85
C ARG A 148 -5.22 -16.66 4.03
N PRO A 149 -4.89 -15.85 5.04
CA PRO A 149 -5.84 -15.47 6.08
C PRO A 149 -7.13 -14.88 5.49
N PRO A 150 -8.24 -14.87 6.23
CA PRO A 150 -9.48 -14.26 5.78
C PRO A 150 -9.25 -12.80 5.32
N ARG A 151 -9.81 -12.45 4.16
CA ARG A 151 -9.68 -11.13 3.51
C ARG A 151 -8.28 -10.79 2.97
N ALA A 152 -7.30 -11.68 3.06
CA ALA A 152 -6.00 -11.48 2.42
C ALA A 152 -6.04 -11.92 0.95
N SER A 153 -5.36 -11.14 0.08
CA SER A 153 -5.26 -11.44 -1.35
C SER A 153 -3.83 -11.23 -1.85
N HIS A 154 -3.49 -11.94 -2.92
CA HIS A 154 -2.19 -11.78 -3.59
C HIS A 154 -2.29 -10.69 -4.65
N CYS A 155 -1.42 -9.69 -4.57
CA CYS A 155 -1.24 -8.69 -5.61
C CYS A 155 -0.10 -9.12 -6.53
N SER A 156 -0.40 -9.41 -7.80
CA SER A 156 0.60 -9.83 -8.81
C SER A 156 1.58 -8.72 -9.19
N ILE A 157 1.21 -7.44 -9.02
CA ILE A 157 2.05 -6.28 -9.33
C ILE A 157 3.16 -6.15 -8.28
N CYS A 158 2.81 -6.17 -7.00
CA CYS A 158 3.77 -6.14 -5.89
C CYS A 158 4.40 -7.51 -5.61
N ASP A 159 3.83 -8.59 -6.16
CA ASP A 159 4.21 -9.98 -5.94
C ASP A 159 4.18 -10.37 -4.45
N ASN A 160 3.12 -9.96 -3.76
CA ASN A 160 2.97 -10.14 -2.32
C ASN A 160 1.52 -10.41 -1.93
N CYS A 161 1.32 -11.29 -0.95
CA CYS A 161 0.04 -11.37 -0.23
C CYS A 161 -0.06 -10.21 0.76
N VAL A 162 -1.20 -9.52 0.77
CA VAL A 162 -1.46 -8.38 1.66
C VAL A 162 -2.65 -8.72 2.56
N ASP A 163 -2.51 -8.49 3.87
CA ASP A 163 -3.58 -8.67 4.86
C ASP A 163 -4.66 -7.60 4.67
N ARG A 164 -5.93 -8.03 4.74
CA ARG A 164 -7.13 -7.23 4.39
C ARG A 164 -6.88 -6.38 3.13
N PHE A 165 -6.41 -7.03 2.08
CA PHE A 165 -6.12 -6.38 0.81
C PHE A 165 -7.39 -5.73 0.27
N ASP A 166 -7.29 -4.45 -0.07
CA ASP A 166 -8.35 -3.71 -0.72
C ASP A 166 -8.08 -3.68 -2.23
N HIS A 167 -7.03 -2.96 -2.65
CA HIS A 167 -6.62 -2.89 -4.05
C HIS A 167 -5.15 -2.50 -4.21
N HIS A 168 -4.63 -2.62 -5.42
CA HIS A 168 -3.40 -1.98 -5.83
C HIS A 168 -3.73 -0.63 -6.44
N CYS A 169 -3.15 0.46 -5.92
CA CYS A 169 -3.46 1.80 -6.38
C CYS A 169 -2.25 2.44 -7.08
N PRO A 170 -2.30 2.64 -8.40
CA PRO A 170 -1.23 3.31 -9.14
C PRO A 170 -1.00 4.75 -8.68
N TRP A 171 -2.06 5.46 -8.29
CA TRP A 171 -2.01 6.87 -7.86
C TRP A 171 -1.23 7.09 -6.56
N VAL A 172 -1.27 6.13 -5.63
CA VAL A 172 -0.41 6.16 -4.43
C VAL A 172 0.88 5.37 -4.63
N GLY A 173 1.04 4.68 -5.76
CA GLY A 173 2.23 3.87 -6.06
C GLY A 173 2.44 2.69 -5.12
N ASN A 174 1.36 2.15 -4.54
CA ASN A 174 1.43 1.05 -3.58
C ASN A 174 0.10 0.28 -3.47
N CYS A 175 0.11 -0.88 -2.81
CA CYS A 175 -1.12 -1.52 -2.38
C CYS A 175 -1.77 -0.75 -1.24
N VAL A 176 -3.10 -0.84 -1.15
CA VAL A 176 -3.89 -0.42 0.00
C VAL A 176 -4.36 -1.68 0.72
N GLY A 177 -4.03 -1.77 2.01
CA GLY A 177 -4.33 -2.92 2.86
C GLY A 177 -4.40 -2.53 4.32
N LYS A 178 -4.45 -3.52 5.21
CA LYS A 178 -4.71 -3.32 6.64
C LYS A 178 -3.89 -2.20 7.30
N ARG A 179 -2.58 -2.12 7.02
CA ARG A 179 -1.66 -1.23 7.77
C ARG A 179 -1.66 0.21 7.28
N ASN A 180 -2.09 0.48 6.04
CA ASN A 180 -2.11 1.81 5.46
C ASN A 180 -3.51 2.32 5.07
N TYR A 181 -4.56 1.50 5.18
CA TYR A 181 -5.94 1.86 4.83
C TYR A 181 -6.42 3.17 5.48
N ARG A 182 -6.11 3.39 6.77
CA ARG A 182 -6.49 4.63 7.47
C ARG A 182 -5.92 5.89 6.82
N TYR A 183 -4.68 5.83 6.35
CA TYR A 183 -4.03 6.97 5.70
C TYR A 183 -4.59 7.18 4.31
N PHE A 184 -4.90 6.10 3.59
CA PHE A 184 -5.55 6.17 2.28
C PHE A 184 -6.91 6.86 2.40
N TYR A 185 -7.73 6.45 3.37
CA TYR A 185 -9.03 7.05 3.62
C TYR A 185 -8.91 8.55 3.97
N LEU A 186 -8.03 8.89 4.91
CA LEU A 186 -7.80 10.28 5.31
C LEU A 186 -7.23 11.13 4.16
N PHE A 187 -6.35 10.56 3.32
CA PHE A 187 -5.85 11.19 2.11
C PHE A 187 -6.99 11.54 1.16
N THR A 188 -7.83 10.57 0.79
CA THR A 188 -8.96 10.80 -0.13
C THR A 188 -9.93 11.84 0.42
N LEU A 189 -10.29 11.74 1.70
CA LEU A 189 -11.20 12.70 2.35
C LEU A 189 -10.61 14.12 2.36
N SER A 190 -9.39 14.27 2.85
CA SER A 190 -8.74 15.59 2.94
C SER A 190 -8.42 16.19 1.57
N LEU A 191 -8.08 15.36 0.57
CA LEU A 191 -7.90 15.82 -0.81
C LEU A 191 -9.21 16.36 -1.39
N SER A 192 -10.34 15.66 -1.18
CA SER A 192 -11.65 16.16 -1.61
C SER A 192 -11.99 17.50 -0.94
N LEU A 193 -11.73 17.63 0.36
CA LEU A 193 -11.93 18.90 1.07
C LEU A 193 -11.03 20.01 0.51
N LEU A 194 -9.77 19.73 0.20
CA LEU A 194 -8.84 20.69 -0.39
C LEU A 194 -9.31 21.14 -1.78
N THR A 195 -9.78 20.21 -2.61
CA THR A 195 -10.33 20.53 -3.94
C THR A 195 -11.56 21.43 -3.84
N ILE A 196 -12.50 21.11 -2.94
CA ILE A 196 -13.70 21.94 -2.70
C ILE A 196 -13.30 23.33 -2.20
N TYR A 197 -12.33 23.39 -1.29
CA TYR A 197 -11.81 24.64 -0.73
C TYR A 197 -11.25 25.55 -1.83
N ILE A 198 -10.30 25.04 -2.62
CA ILE A 198 -9.69 25.78 -3.74
C ILE A 198 -10.78 26.26 -4.70
N PHE A 199 -11.63 25.36 -5.18
CA PHE A 199 -12.68 25.72 -6.13
C PHE A 199 -13.64 26.80 -5.62
N THR A 200 -13.98 26.76 -4.33
CA THR A 200 -14.84 27.77 -3.71
C THR A 200 -14.16 29.14 -3.70
N PHE A 201 -12.88 29.20 -3.35
CA PHE A 201 -12.15 30.46 -3.29
C PHE A 201 -11.79 31.03 -4.67
N ASP A 202 -11.61 30.17 -5.67
CA ASP A 202 -11.49 30.58 -7.08
C ASP A 202 -12.79 31.29 -7.51
N ILE A 203 -13.97 30.72 -7.20
CA ILE A 203 -15.26 31.37 -7.49
C ILE A 203 -15.38 32.71 -6.76
N VAL A 204 -14.99 32.76 -5.48
CA VAL A 204 -15.06 33.99 -4.67
C VAL A 204 -14.20 35.10 -5.29
N HIS A 205 -12.98 34.80 -5.76
CA HIS A 205 -12.15 35.79 -6.43
C HIS A 205 -12.75 36.24 -7.77
N VAL A 206 -13.37 35.34 -8.53
CA VAL A 206 -14.03 35.73 -9.80
C VAL A 206 -15.25 36.64 -9.56
N VAL A 207 -15.97 36.46 -8.45
CA VAL A 207 -17.21 37.20 -8.16
C VAL A 207 -16.97 38.55 -7.48
N LEU A 208 -15.87 38.69 -6.72
CA LEU A 208 -15.51 39.91 -5.99
C LEU A 208 -14.52 40.79 -6.76
#